data_AF-A0A2E8Z6B1-F1
#
_entry.id   AF-A0A2E8Z6B1-F1
#
_cell.length_a   1.000
_cell.length_b   1.000
_cell.length_c   1.000
_cell.angle_alpha   90.00
_cell.angle_beta   90.00
_cell.angle_gamma   90.00
#
_symmetry.space_group_name_H-M   'P 1'
#
loop_
_entity.id
_entity.type
_entity.pdbx_description
1 polymer ?
#
loop_
_entity_poly.entity_id
_entity_poly.type
_entity_poly.pdbx_seq_one_letter_code
_entity_poly.pdbx_strand_id
1 'polypeptide(L)'
;MERVGAEADRGDRRAVVEGVGRDARCAHPSTLGRRSLPRAPGRVGRRVVLVTVVTVGAPRYDGCVDVGAEAEAVGGTGLVEPQERECVCCYVARAVAEHGCDGTLRLARAHRDATAPGAVGLERRLTRIGVTCDCAVEERGWWLRREHWERDLDTDELRPPAPRPGCGWVPSGSSQPCGLWVRPRAWE
;
A
#
# COMPACT_ATOMS: atom_id res chain seq x y z
N MET A 1 -65.89 15.87 -13.73
CA MET A 1 -65.66 14.78 -14.70
C MET A 1 -64.23 14.86 -15.15
N GLU A 2 -63.49 13.81 -14.84
CA GLU A 2 -62.05 13.60 -15.01
C GLU A 2 -61.56 13.61 -16.47
N ARG A 3 -60.24 13.86 -16.59
CA ARG A 3 -59.21 13.28 -17.50
C ARG A 3 -58.07 14.32 -17.54
N VAL A 4 -56.94 14.22 -16.83
CA VAL A 4 -55.89 13.18 -16.68
C VAL A 4 -55.28 12.73 -18.01
N GLY A 5 -53.99 13.03 -18.19
CA GLY A 5 -53.09 12.60 -19.27
C GLY A 5 -52.59 13.79 -20.11
N ALA A 6 -51.31 14.06 -20.34
CA ALA A 6 -50.11 13.22 -20.24
C ALA A 6 -48.88 14.10 -19.95
N GLU A 7 -48.15 13.79 -18.88
CA GLU A 7 -46.80 14.33 -18.64
C GLU A 7 -45.80 13.54 -19.47
N ALA A 8 -45.00 14.27 -20.24
CA ALA A 8 -43.94 13.73 -21.08
C ALA A 8 -42.78 13.24 -20.22
N ASP A 9 -42.53 11.94 -20.33
CA ASP A 9 -41.42 11.17 -19.80
C ASP A 9 -40.07 11.81 -20.16
N ARG A 10 -39.45 12.49 -19.20
CA ARG A 10 -38.13 13.10 -19.34
C ARG A 10 -37.12 12.07 -18.84
N GLY A 11 -36.63 11.28 -19.81
CA GLY A 11 -35.70 10.16 -19.61
C GLY A 11 -34.56 10.44 -18.62
N ASP A 12 -34.55 9.62 -17.57
CA ASP A 12 -33.46 9.39 -16.63
C ASP A 12 -32.24 8.86 -17.40
N ARG A 13 -31.34 9.76 -17.79
CA ARG A 13 -30.02 9.39 -18.32
C ARG A 13 -29.14 8.97 -17.14
N ARG A 14 -29.36 7.75 -16.64
CA ARG A 14 -28.35 7.04 -15.85
C ARG A 14 -27.13 6.82 -16.74
N ALA A 15 -26.09 7.62 -16.49
CA ALA A 15 -24.75 7.31 -16.94
C ALA A 15 -24.39 5.95 -16.33
N VAL A 16 -24.27 4.96 -17.20
CA VAL A 16 -23.61 3.69 -16.91
C VAL A 16 -22.18 4.06 -16.53
N VAL A 17 -21.87 4.01 -15.25
CA VAL A 17 -20.49 4.09 -14.77
C VAL A 17 -19.87 2.75 -15.17
N GLU A 18 -19.12 2.77 -16.26
CA GLU A 18 -18.31 1.63 -16.70
C GLU A 18 -17.42 1.16 -15.55
N GLY A 19 -17.35 -0.17 -15.40
CA GLY A 19 -16.84 -0.83 -14.21
C GLY A 19 -15.42 -0.44 -13.84
N VAL A 20 -15.24 -0.08 -12.57
CA VAL A 20 -13.93 -0.09 -11.92
C VAL A 20 -13.50 -1.55 -11.82
N GLY A 21 -12.57 -1.96 -12.68
CA GLY A 21 -12.01 -3.31 -12.71
C GLY A 21 -11.48 -3.73 -11.34
N ARG A 22 -12.07 -4.79 -10.78
CA ARG A 22 -11.56 -5.50 -9.61
C ARG A 22 -10.39 -6.37 -10.03
N ASP A 23 -9.27 -5.75 -10.34
CA ASP A 23 -7.97 -6.40 -10.55
C ASP A 23 -6.86 -5.44 -10.10
N ALA A 24 -6.96 -4.92 -8.88
CA ALA A 24 -5.95 -4.02 -8.33
C ALA A 24 -4.74 -4.81 -7.81
N ARG A 25 -4.10 -5.61 -8.68
CA ARG A 25 -2.63 -5.65 -8.62
C ARG A 25 -2.22 -4.21 -8.83
N CYS A 26 -1.60 -3.57 -7.85
CA CYS A 26 -1.09 -2.22 -8.00
C CYS A 26 -0.22 -2.16 -9.26
N ALA A 27 -0.75 -1.58 -10.34
CA ALA A 27 -0.04 -1.44 -11.58
C ALA A 27 1.16 -0.51 -11.34
N HIS A 28 2.35 -1.09 -11.28
CA HIS A 28 3.60 -0.35 -11.22
C HIS A 28 3.79 0.43 -12.54
N PRO A 29 4.05 1.74 -12.53
CA PRO A 29 4.58 2.41 -13.71
C PRO A 29 6.04 1.97 -13.89
N SER A 30 6.26 0.89 -14.63
CA SER A 30 7.61 0.40 -14.99
C SER A 30 7.71 0.19 -16.49
N THR A 31 7.65 1.26 -17.28
CA THR A 31 8.25 1.28 -18.63
C THR A 31 8.28 2.71 -19.19
N LEU A 32 9.39 3.42 -19.01
CA LEU A 32 9.82 4.40 -20.01
C LEU A 32 11.06 3.84 -20.67
N GLY A 33 10.90 3.49 -21.95
CA GLY A 33 11.92 2.91 -22.81
C GLY A 33 13.12 3.83 -22.94
N ARG A 34 14.32 3.24 -22.80
CA ARG A 34 15.57 3.88 -23.18
C ARG A 34 15.58 4.03 -24.71
N ARG A 35 15.38 5.25 -25.22
CA ARG A 35 15.80 5.59 -26.58
C ARG A 35 17.31 5.80 -26.58
N SER A 36 18.01 5.05 -27.44
CA SER A 36 19.44 5.19 -27.68
C SER A 36 19.76 6.57 -28.28
N LEU A 37 20.60 7.35 -27.62
CA LEU A 37 21.21 8.56 -28.20
C LEU A 37 22.49 8.15 -28.96
N PRO A 38 22.79 8.77 -30.12
CA PRO A 38 24.04 8.52 -30.84
C PRO A 38 25.26 9.08 -30.07
N ARG A 39 26.38 8.34 -30.16
CA ARG A 39 27.67 8.66 -29.54
C ARG A 39 28.31 9.91 -30.16
N ALA A 40 28.74 10.84 -29.31
CA ALA A 40 29.76 11.83 -29.67
C ALA A 40 31.18 11.24 -29.45
N PRO A 41 32.19 11.60 -30.27
CA PRO A 41 33.54 11.11 -30.11
C PRO A 41 34.36 12.01 -29.16
N GLY A 42 35.19 11.36 -28.34
CA GLY A 42 36.36 11.98 -27.72
C GLY A 42 36.19 12.43 -26.28
N ARG A 43 36.69 11.63 -25.34
CA ARG A 43 37.71 12.02 -24.34
C ARG A 43 37.90 10.93 -23.26
N VAL A 44 39.17 10.56 -23.11
CA VAL A 44 39.91 10.11 -21.90
C VAL A 44 39.26 9.03 -21.01
N GLY A 45 39.94 7.88 -20.95
CA GLY A 45 39.49 6.66 -20.30
C GLY A 45 39.12 6.81 -18.82
N ARG A 46 37.82 6.73 -18.53
CA ARG A 46 37.31 6.24 -17.26
C ARG A 46 36.95 4.76 -17.44
N ARG A 47 37.56 3.89 -16.64
CA ARG A 47 37.08 2.52 -16.48
C ARG A 47 35.68 2.59 -15.85
N VAL A 48 34.65 2.41 -16.65
CA VAL A 48 33.29 2.21 -16.15
C VAL A 48 33.18 0.74 -15.75
N VAL A 49 33.17 0.46 -14.46
CA VAL A 49 32.79 -0.87 -13.95
C VAL A 49 31.28 -0.95 -14.08
N LEU A 50 30.81 -1.73 -15.06
CA LEU A 50 29.41 -2.13 -15.14
C LEU A 50 29.15 -3.12 -14.00
N VAL A 51 28.59 -2.62 -12.90
CA VAL A 51 28.02 -3.48 -11.85
C VAL A 51 26.65 -3.92 -12.36
N THR A 52 26.57 -5.16 -12.82
CA THR A 52 25.29 -5.81 -13.08
C THR A 52 24.63 -6.09 -11.73
N VAL A 53 23.70 -5.22 -11.32
CA VAL A 53 22.84 -5.49 -10.17
C VAL A 53 21.84 -6.55 -10.61
N VAL A 54 22.11 -7.82 -10.26
CA VAL A 54 21.10 -8.87 -10.34
C VAL A 54 20.15 -8.62 -9.18
N THR A 55 18.97 -8.07 -9.48
CA THR A 55 17.89 -8.01 -8.51
C THR A 55 17.39 -9.43 -8.27
N VAL A 56 17.84 -10.08 -7.20
CA VAL A 56 17.07 -11.18 -6.60
C VAL A 56 15.75 -10.57 -6.15
N GLY A 57 14.66 -11.06 -6.74
CA GLY A 57 13.32 -10.53 -6.50
C GLY A 57 13.03 -10.45 -5.01
N ALA A 58 12.47 -9.33 -4.57
CA ALA A 58 11.83 -9.26 -3.26
C ALA A 58 10.84 -10.43 -3.15
N PRO A 59 10.73 -11.10 -1.99
CA PRO A 59 9.75 -12.16 -1.81
C PRO A 59 8.37 -11.58 -2.13
N ARG A 60 7.71 -12.16 -3.13
CA ARG A 60 6.29 -11.95 -3.33
C ARG A 60 5.63 -12.63 -2.16
N TYR A 61 4.91 -11.86 -1.35
CA TYR A 61 3.92 -12.43 -0.46
C TYR A 61 2.77 -12.96 -1.33
N ASP A 62 2.92 -14.16 -1.89
CA ASP A 62 1.81 -14.91 -2.47
C ASP A 62 1.00 -15.52 -1.32
N GLY A 63 0.27 -14.64 -0.64
CA GLY A 63 -0.71 -14.97 0.39
C GLY A 63 -2.10 -14.45 0.00
N CYS A 64 -2.48 -14.59 -1.28
CA CYS A 64 -3.88 -14.46 -1.69
C CYS A 64 -4.43 -15.87 -1.87
N VAL A 65 -5.09 -16.40 -0.84
CA VAL A 65 -5.97 -17.56 -1.00
C VAL A 65 -7.10 -17.17 -1.95
N ASP A 66 -7.32 -17.99 -2.99
CA ASP A 66 -8.47 -17.88 -3.87
C ASP A 66 -9.76 -18.16 -3.05
N VAL A 67 -10.38 -17.11 -2.52
CA VAL A 67 -11.77 -17.19 -2.05
C VAL A 67 -12.65 -17.05 -3.29
N GLY A 68 -13.01 -18.19 -3.87
CA GLY A 68 -14.06 -18.26 -4.88
C GLY A 68 -15.35 -17.59 -4.37
N ALA A 69 -16.02 -16.90 -5.28
CA ALA A 69 -17.40 -16.39 -5.25
C ALA A 69 -18.23 -16.77 -4.01
N GLU A 70 -18.83 -15.84 -3.26
CA GLU A 70 -19.80 -14.85 -3.75
C GLU A 70 -19.68 -13.53 -2.96
N ALA A 71 -19.45 -12.42 -3.67
CA ALA A 71 -19.35 -11.10 -3.05
C ALA A 71 -20.72 -10.40 -3.03
N GLU A 72 -21.50 -10.65 -1.98
CA GLU A 72 -22.44 -9.64 -1.51
C GLU A 72 -21.64 -8.37 -1.17
N ALA A 73 -21.95 -7.26 -1.83
CA ALA A 73 -21.30 -5.98 -1.60
C ALA A 73 -21.72 -5.43 -0.23
N VAL A 74 -21.08 -5.90 0.84
CA VAL A 74 -21.08 -5.20 2.11
C VAL A 74 -20.19 -3.98 1.94
N GLY A 75 -20.80 -2.85 1.58
CA GLY A 75 -20.24 -1.53 1.73
C GLY A 75 -20.06 -1.21 3.21
N GLY A 76 -19.05 -1.81 3.83
CA GLY A 76 -18.60 -1.44 5.18
C GLY A 76 -17.95 -0.07 5.10
N THR A 77 -18.72 0.98 5.40
CA THR A 77 -18.22 2.34 5.60
C THR A 77 -17.47 2.51 6.93
N GLY A 78 -17.24 1.44 7.69
CA GLY A 78 -16.46 1.46 8.91
C GLY A 78 -15.02 1.07 8.62
N LEU A 79 -14.12 2.05 8.54
CA LEU A 79 -12.70 1.75 8.68
C LEU A 79 -12.46 1.23 10.10
N VAL A 80 -11.50 0.32 10.29
CA VAL A 80 -11.13 -0.07 11.64
C VAL A 80 -10.68 1.15 12.41
N GLU A 81 -11.14 1.31 13.65
CA GLU A 81 -10.66 2.38 14.51
C GLU A 81 -9.23 2.07 14.96
N PRO A 82 -8.32 3.07 14.98
CA PRO A 82 -7.03 2.90 15.63
C PRO A 82 -7.18 2.55 17.10
N GLN A 83 -6.37 1.61 17.58
CA GLN A 83 -6.27 1.37 19.02
C GLN A 83 -5.56 2.56 19.68
N GLU A 84 -5.81 2.77 20.98
CA GLU A 84 -5.16 3.83 21.75
C GLU A 84 -3.63 3.72 21.61
N ARG A 85 -2.94 4.77 21.14
CA ARG A 85 -1.47 4.78 20.96
C ARG A 85 -0.93 3.76 19.94
N GLU A 86 -1.78 3.23 19.07
CA GLU A 86 -1.35 2.41 17.94
C GLU A 86 -0.53 3.25 16.96
N CYS A 87 0.61 2.73 16.53
CA CYS A 87 1.42 3.43 15.54
C CYS A 87 0.81 3.26 14.14
N VAL A 88 1.08 4.23 13.26
CA VAL A 88 0.53 4.24 11.89
C VAL A 88 0.81 2.94 11.12
N CYS A 89 2.00 2.35 11.29
CA CYS A 89 2.36 1.12 10.56
C CYS A 89 1.63 -0.11 11.09
N CYS A 90 1.47 -0.26 12.42
CA CYS A 90 0.69 -1.35 12.99
C CYS A 90 -0.79 -1.25 12.62
N TYR A 91 -1.35 -0.03 12.69
CA TYR A 91 -2.71 0.23 12.29
C TYR A 91 -2.93 -0.13 10.81
N VAL A 92 -2.11 0.39 9.91
CA VAL A 92 -2.25 0.14 8.47
C VAL A 92 -2.09 -1.34 8.16
N ALA A 93 -1.10 -2.02 8.74
CA ALA A 93 -0.89 -3.45 8.58
C ALA A 93 -2.15 -4.27 8.92
N ARG A 94 -2.76 -3.95 10.08
CA ARG A 94 -3.96 -4.61 10.58
C ARG A 94 -5.19 -4.29 9.73
N ALA A 95 -5.39 -3.01 9.40
CA ALA A 95 -6.53 -2.57 8.60
C ALA A 95 -6.45 -3.07 7.15
N VAL A 96 -5.26 -3.19 6.56
CA VAL A 96 -5.06 -3.80 5.24
C VAL A 96 -5.33 -5.31 5.30
N ALA A 97 -4.89 -6.00 6.35
CA ALA A 97 -5.19 -7.42 6.51
C ALA A 97 -6.70 -7.69 6.66
N GLU A 98 -7.45 -6.76 7.27
CA GLU A 98 -8.88 -6.90 7.52
C GLU A 98 -9.77 -6.43 6.36
N HIS A 99 -9.39 -5.34 5.66
CA HIS A 99 -10.24 -4.72 4.64
C HIS A 99 -9.59 -4.60 3.25
N GLY A 100 -8.34 -5.03 3.11
CA GLY A 100 -7.56 -4.83 1.90
C GLY A 100 -7.12 -3.38 1.68
N CYS A 101 -6.38 -3.17 0.59
CA CYS A 101 -5.96 -1.85 0.14
C CYS A 101 -6.68 -1.49 -1.16
N ASP A 102 -7.16 -0.25 -1.27
CA ASP A 102 -7.83 0.30 -2.47
C ASP A 102 -6.85 1.02 -3.42
N GLY A 103 -5.55 0.85 -3.22
CA GLY A 103 -4.50 1.52 -3.98
C GLY A 103 -4.22 2.97 -3.54
N THR A 104 -4.85 3.46 -2.47
CA THR A 104 -4.65 4.81 -1.93
C THR A 104 -4.05 4.79 -0.52
N LEU A 105 -3.84 5.96 0.10
CA LEU A 105 -3.43 6.13 1.49
C LEU A 105 -4.63 6.37 2.43
N ARG A 106 -5.79 5.76 2.12
CA ARG A 106 -7.05 5.98 2.84
C ARG A 106 -6.92 5.61 4.31
N LEU A 107 -6.29 4.48 4.63
CA LEU A 107 -6.11 3.99 6.00
C LEU A 107 -5.10 4.86 6.75
N ALA A 108 -3.96 5.19 6.14
CA ALA A 108 -3.00 6.11 6.76
C ALA A 108 -3.60 7.50 7.06
N ARG A 109 -4.50 8.00 6.20
CA ARG A 109 -5.25 9.24 6.46
C ARG A 109 -6.22 9.08 7.62
N ALA A 110 -6.99 7.99 7.65
CA ALA A 110 -7.92 7.71 8.74
C ALA A 110 -7.20 7.63 10.10
N HIS A 111 -6.04 6.95 10.17
CA HIS A 111 -5.20 6.93 11.37
C HIS A 111 -4.79 8.34 11.80
N ARG A 112 -4.31 9.17 10.87
CA ARG A 112 -3.94 10.56 11.16
C ARG A 112 -5.13 11.33 11.70
N ASP A 113 -6.28 11.25 11.05
CA ASP A 113 -7.44 12.07 11.39
C ASP A 113 -8.02 11.69 12.76
N ALA A 114 -7.93 10.41 13.14
CA ALA A 114 -8.35 9.94 14.46
C ALA A 114 -7.30 10.18 15.57
N THR A 115 -6.03 9.86 15.31
CA THR A 115 -4.99 9.76 16.35
C THR A 115 -4.01 10.93 16.38
N ALA A 116 -3.76 11.57 15.24
CA ALA A 116 -2.73 12.60 15.08
C ALA A 116 -3.13 13.72 14.09
N PRO A 117 -4.23 14.48 14.32
CA PRO A 117 -4.75 15.43 13.33
C PRO A 117 -3.73 16.50 12.88
N GLY A 118 -2.81 16.88 13.76
CA GLY A 118 -1.73 17.83 13.46
C GLY A 118 -0.64 17.29 12.52
N ALA A 119 -0.61 15.99 12.22
CA ALA A 119 0.38 15.37 11.35
C ALA A 119 0.07 15.54 9.85
N VAL A 120 -0.18 16.78 9.43
CA VAL A 120 -0.48 17.19 8.04
C VAL A 120 0.64 16.86 7.03
N GLY A 121 1.82 16.48 7.52
CA GLY A 121 2.95 16.02 6.72
C GLY A 121 3.02 14.51 6.50
N LEU A 122 2.12 13.70 7.10
CA LEU A 122 2.20 12.23 7.06
C LEU A 122 2.28 11.69 5.62
N GLU A 123 1.29 12.02 4.79
CA GLU A 123 1.22 11.55 3.41
C GLU A 123 2.45 11.96 2.61
N ARG A 124 2.87 13.23 2.72
CA ARG A 124 4.09 13.72 2.07
C ARG A 124 5.34 12.95 2.51
N ARG A 125 5.43 12.53 3.78
CA ARG A 125 6.55 11.67 4.25
C ARG A 125 6.46 10.26 3.68
N LEU A 126 5.28 9.67 3.65
CA LEU A 126 5.04 8.34 3.07
C LEU A 126 5.40 8.34 1.58
N THR A 127 4.88 9.29 0.80
CA THR A 127 5.20 9.42 -0.62
C THR A 127 6.69 9.65 -0.86
N ARG A 128 7.37 10.45 -0.01
CA ARG A 128 8.83 10.68 -0.13
C ARG A 128 9.64 9.40 0.02
N ILE A 129 9.15 8.41 0.76
CA ILE A 129 9.81 7.10 0.91
C ILE A 129 9.24 6.04 -0.05
N GLY A 130 8.50 6.44 -1.08
CA GLY A 130 7.97 5.55 -2.12
C GLY A 130 6.66 4.84 -1.74
N VAL A 131 6.02 5.22 -0.64
CA VAL A 131 4.74 4.67 -0.20
C VAL A 131 3.60 5.48 -0.85
N THR A 132 2.91 4.87 -1.80
CA THR A 132 1.82 5.48 -2.57
C THR A 132 0.44 4.89 -2.27
N CYS A 133 0.40 3.67 -1.70
CA CYS A 133 -0.78 3.01 -1.17
C CYS A 133 -0.51 2.52 0.26
N ASP A 134 -1.55 2.21 1.02
CA ASP A 134 -1.46 1.62 2.36
C ASP A 134 -0.70 0.27 2.33
N CYS A 135 -0.93 -0.55 1.29
CA CYS A 135 -0.15 -1.78 1.04
C CYS A 135 1.37 -1.54 0.98
N ALA A 136 1.79 -0.43 0.38
CA ALA A 136 3.19 -0.13 0.16
C ALA A 136 3.92 0.28 1.44
N VAL A 137 3.20 0.53 2.55
CA VAL A 137 3.82 0.84 3.85
C VAL A 137 4.81 -0.26 4.23
N GLU A 138 4.42 -1.52 4.09
CA GLU A 138 5.29 -2.66 4.41
C GLU A 138 6.21 -3.07 3.26
N GLU A 139 5.76 -2.93 2.02
CA GLU A 139 6.57 -3.32 0.86
C GLU A 139 7.77 -2.39 0.65
N ARG A 140 7.60 -1.08 0.90
CA ARG A 140 8.56 -0.04 0.49
C ARG A 140 8.95 0.93 1.60
N GLY A 141 8.05 1.16 2.56
CA GLY A 141 8.27 2.17 3.59
C GLY A 141 9.11 1.66 4.76
N TRP A 142 8.59 0.61 5.41
CA TRP A 142 9.02 0.12 6.71
C TRP A 142 8.92 -1.39 6.76
N TRP A 143 9.95 -2.04 7.26
CA TRP A 143 9.94 -3.49 7.48
C TRP A 143 9.79 -3.78 8.96
N LEU A 144 9.05 -4.84 9.27
CA LEU A 144 9.10 -5.43 10.60
C LEU A 144 10.55 -5.83 10.88
N ARG A 145 11.07 -5.52 12.07
CA ARG A 145 12.43 -5.91 12.46
C ARG A 145 12.63 -7.40 12.26
N ARG A 146 13.78 -7.76 11.69
CA ARG A 146 14.13 -9.15 11.36
C ARG A 146 14.09 -10.09 12.56
N GLU A 147 14.31 -9.58 13.78
CA GLU A 147 14.19 -10.34 15.02
C GLU A 147 12.79 -10.90 15.28
N HIS A 148 11.75 -10.33 14.66
CA HIS A 148 10.38 -10.83 14.74
C HIS A 148 10.03 -11.78 13.60
N TRP A 149 10.86 -11.92 12.57
CA TRP A 149 10.57 -12.81 11.45
C TRP A 149 10.78 -14.25 11.87
N GLU A 150 9.89 -15.11 11.41
CA GLU A 150 9.94 -16.54 11.63
C GLU A 150 10.57 -17.22 10.42
N ARG A 151 11.38 -18.25 10.67
CA ARG A 151 11.88 -19.13 9.63
C ARG A 151 10.89 -20.26 9.43
N ASP A 152 10.36 -20.39 8.24
CA ASP A 152 9.54 -21.52 7.83
C ASP A 152 10.43 -22.78 7.72
N LEU A 153 10.07 -23.85 8.43
CA LEU A 153 10.92 -25.04 8.55
C LEU A 153 10.93 -25.90 7.28
N ASP A 154 9.87 -25.82 6.47
CA ASP A 154 9.70 -26.64 5.27
C ASP A 154 10.39 -26.00 4.06
N THR A 155 10.38 -24.66 4.00
CA THR A 155 10.92 -23.88 2.87
C THR A 155 12.24 -23.17 3.17
N ASP A 156 12.64 -23.09 4.44
CA ASP A 156 13.77 -22.30 4.94
C ASP A 156 13.66 -20.78 4.63
N GLU A 157 12.46 -20.32 4.24
CA GLU A 157 12.21 -18.92 3.94
C GLU A 157 11.90 -18.12 5.22
N LEU A 158 12.33 -16.86 5.24
CA LEU A 158 11.93 -15.92 6.29
C LEU A 158 10.58 -15.32 5.93
N ARG A 159 9.63 -15.47 6.85
CA ARG A 159 8.28 -14.92 6.75
C ARG A 159 7.97 -14.07 7.99
N PRO A 160 7.03 -13.12 7.92
CA PRO A 160 6.60 -12.38 9.07
C PRO A 160 5.75 -13.31 9.94
N PRO A 161 5.74 -13.08 11.25
CA PRO A 161 5.02 -13.93 12.19
C PRO A 161 3.50 -13.80 11.99
N ALA A 162 2.81 -14.91 12.16
CA ALA A 162 1.34 -14.98 12.18
C ALA A 162 0.90 -15.72 13.45
N PRO A 163 0.31 -15.03 14.45
CA PRO A 163 -0.10 -13.62 14.44
C PRO A 163 1.08 -12.65 14.53
N ARG A 164 0.85 -11.41 14.08
CA ARG A 164 1.85 -10.33 14.22
C ARG A 164 2.07 -9.98 15.70
N PRO A 165 3.28 -9.52 16.08
CA PRO A 165 3.53 -8.98 17.41
C PRO A 165 2.65 -7.76 17.67
N GLY A 166 2.20 -7.61 18.92
CA GLY A 166 1.42 -6.45 19.34
C GLY A 166 2.20 -5.15 19.20
N CYS A 167 1.52 -4.05 18.88
CA CYS A 167 2.13 -2.74 18.66
C CYS A 167 3.03 -2.34 19.85
N GLY A 168 4.24 -1.87 19.57
CA GLY A 168 5.16 -1.33 20.59
C GLY A 168 4.73 0.02 21.19
N TRP A 169 3.55 0.51 20.82
CA TRP A 169 2.94 1.79 21.19
C TRP A 169 3.76 3.04 20.82
N VAL A 170 3.08 4.18 20.68
CA VAL A 170 3.71 5.49 20.48
C VAL A 170 3.10 6.55 21.42
N PRO A 171 3.72 7.72 21.61
CA PRO A 171 3.06 8.83 22.28
C PRO A 171 1.79 9.25 21.54
N SER A 172 0.78 9.74 22.28
CA SER A 172 -0.45 10.28 21.69
C SER A 172 -0.16 11.40 20.70
N GLY A 173 -0.90 11.46 19.59
CA GLY A 173 -0.62 12.42 18.51
C GLY A 173 0.57 12.06 17.61
N SER A 174 1.25 10.93 17.86
CA SER A 174 2.35 10.48 17.00
C SER A 174 1.84 9.85 15.71
N SER A 175 2.54 10.16 14.63
CA SER A 175 2.39 9.56 13.30
C SER A 175 3.68 8.88 12.85
N GLN A 176 4.52 8.48 13.82
CA GLN A 176 5.71 7.67 13.59
C GLN A 176 5.40 6.18 13.79
N PRO A 177 6.16 5.29 13.16
CA PRO A 177 6.13 3.88 13.54
C PRO A 177 6.65 3.67 14.97
N CYS A 178 6.17 2.60 15.62
CA CYS A 178 6.72 2.12 16.89
C CYS A 178 8.04 1.36 16.67
N GLY A 179 8.64 0.89 17.77
CA GLY A 179 9.92 0.18 17.77
C GLY A 179 9.97 -1.11 16.95
N LEU A 180 8.83 -1.70 16.58
CA LEU A 180 8.76 -2.91 15.76
C LEU A 180 9.26 -2.71 14.33
N TRP A 181 9.26 -1.47 13.84
CA TRP A 181 9.50 -1.16 12.45
C TRP A 181 10.85 -0.50 12.26
N VAL A 182 11.52 -0.87 11.19
CA VAL A 182 12.77 -0.25 10.75
C VAL A 182 12.63 0.20 9.31
N ARG A 183 13.23 1.35 8.98
CA ARG A 183 13.42 1.67 7.57
C ARG A 183 14.42 0.67 7.01
N PRO A 184 14.13 0.05 5.86
CA PRO A 184 15.16 -0.66 5.12
C PRO A 184 16.27 0.36 4.88
N ARG A 185 17.49 0.10 5.39
CA ARG A 185 18.63 0.85 4.90
C ARG A 185 18.76 0.51 3.43
N ALA A 186 19.04 1.50 2.58
CA ALA A 186 19.58 1.19 1.27
C ALA A 186 20.86 0.39 1.55
N TRP A 187 20.82 -0.90 1.27
CA TRP A 187 21.80 -1.90 1.67
C TRP A 187 23.25 -1.39 1.54
N GLU A 188 23.93 -1.27 2.68
CA GLU A 188 25.40 -1.40 2.83
C GLU A 188 25.69 -2.85 3.26
#